data_AF-A0A6V7LD13-F1
#
_entry.id   AF-A0A6V7LD13-F1
#
_cell.length_a   1.000
_cell.length_b   1.000
_cell.length_c   1.000
_cell.angle_alpha   90.00
_cell.angle_beta   90.00
_cell.angle_gamma   90.00
#
_symmetry.space_group_name_H-M   'P 1'
#
loop_
_entity.id
_entity.type
_entity.pdbx_description
1 polymer ?
#
loop_
_entity_poly.entity_id
_entity_poly.type
_entity_poly.pdbx_seq_one_letter_code
_entity_poly.pdbx_strand_id
1 'polypeptide(L)'
;REQMLEAQEMFRTANKVTRPEKALILGFMAGSRENPCPKLGNIVTVMLSENVEEVVQADGTTVKMLVETHFQMNYTNGEWKRIKKNRGTVTEESIANAAAAVAAASTAST
;
A
#
# COMPACT_ATOMS: atom_id res chain seq x y z
N ARG A 1 -1.89 -10.84 19.52
CA ARG A 1 -0.40 -10.93 19.62
C ARG A 1 0.25 -11.06 18.24
N GLU A 2 -0.36 -11.79 17.31
CA GLU A 2 0.14 -11.97 15.94
C GLU A 2 0.37 -10.66 15.17
N GLN A 3 -0.54 -9.69 15.32
CA GLN A 3 -0.41 -8.36 14.71
C GLN A 3 0.91 -7.64 15.03
N MET A 4 1.43 -7.79 16.26
CA MET A 4 2.71 -7.16 16.64
C MET A 4 3.92 -7.84 15.99
N LEU A 5 3.88 -9.18 15.85
CA LEU A 5 4.92 -9.92 15.15
C LEU A 5 4.91 -9.57 13.66
N GLU A 6 3.71 -9.43 13.09
CA GLU A 6 3.53 -9.01 11.72
C GLU A 6 4.10 -7.60 11.47
N ALA A 7 3.89 -6.66 12.41
CA ALA A 7 4.52 -5.34 12.39
C ALA A 7 6.04 -5.41 12.40
N GLN A 8 6.62 -6.25 13.25
CA GLN A 8 8.06 -6.43 13.33
C GLN A 8 8.65 -6.98 12.02
N GLU A 9 7.96 -7.92 11.39
CA GLU A 9 8.38 -8.47 10.10
C GLU A 9 8.30 -7.41 9.00
N MET A 10 7.21 -6.63 8.96
CA MET A 10 7.08 -5.48 8.04
C MET A 10 8.23 -4.48 8.21
N PHE A 11 8.61 -4.16 9.44
CA PHE A 11 9.69 -3.20 9.70
C PHE A 11 11.09 -3.72 9.39
N ARG A 12 11.30 -5.04 9.30
CA ARG A 12 12.59 -5.60 8.88
C ARG A 12 12.89 -5.30 7.41
N THR A 13 11.89 -5.42 6.55
CA THR A 13 12.03 -5.18 5.11
C THR A 13 11.73 -3.72 4.73
N ALA A 14 11.19 -2.93 5.65
CA ALA A 14 10.86 -1.53 5.43
C ALA A 14 12.13 -0.65 5.35
N ASN A 15 12.36 -0.05 4.18
CA ASN A 15 13.46 0.89 3.94
C ASN A 15 13.00 2.36 3.83
N LYS A 16 11.68 2.63 3.78
CA LYS A 16 11.11 3.99 3.67
C LYS A 16 10.38 4.46 4.91
N VAL A 17 10.07 3.56 5.85
CA VAL A 17 9.28 3.91 7.04
C VAL A 17 10.13 4.57 8.14
N THR A 18 9.72 5.75 8.58
CA THR A 18 10.39 6.58 9.60
C THR A 18 9.98 6.20 11.02
N ARG A 19 10.72 6.70 12.04
CA ARG A 19 10.38 6.47 13.46
C ARG A 19 8.95 6.91 13.83
N PRO A 20 8.50 8.13 13.48
CA PRO A 20 7.12 8.55 13.75
C PRO A 20 6.08 7.63 13.07
N GLU A 21 6.33 7.19 11.84
CA GLU A 21 5.43 6.30 11.11
C GLU A 21 5.38 4.88 11.70
N LYS A 22 6.51 4.36 12.18
CA LYS A 22 6.54 3.08 12.93
C LYS A 22 5.70 3.17 14.19
N ALA A 23 5.83 4.26 14.95
CA ALA A 23 5.02 4.50 16.14
C ALA A 23 3.52 4.59 15.79
N LEU A 24 3.18 5.22 14.66
CA LEU A 24 1.81 5.31 14.16
C LEU A 24 1.22 3.93 13.85
N ILE A 25 1.94 3.10 13.08
CA ILE A 25 1.49 1.75 12.73
C ILE A 25 1.34 0.88 13.99
N LEU A 26 2.30 0.94 14.91
CA LEU A 26 2.23 0.20 16.17
C LEU A 26 1.05 0.66 17.04
N GLY A 27 0.82 1.97 17.14
CA GLY A 27 -0.33 2.53 17.84
C GLY A 27 -1.64 2.02 17.25
N PHE A 28 -1.78 2.04 15.92
CA PHE A 28 -2.95 1.54 15.22
C PHE A 28 -3.19 0.05 15.48
N MET A 29 -2.16 -0.79 15.35
CA MET A 29 -2.25 -2.24 15.60
C MET A 29 -2.48 -2.58 17.08
N ALA A 30 -2.09 -1.69 18.00
CA ALA A 30 -2.42 -1.78 19.42
C ALA A 30 -3.88 -1.37 19.73
N GLY A 31 -4.64 -0.91 18.73
CA GLY A 31 -6.05 -0.52 18.87
C GLY A 31 -6.28 0.99 18.98
N SER A 32 -5.24 1.82 18.79
CA SER A 32 -5.41 3.27 18.71
C SER A 32 -6.16 3.64 17.43
N ARG A 33 -7.32 4.25 17.60
CA ARG A 33 -8.18 4.75 16.51
C ARG A 33 -8.21 6.27 16.45
N GLU A 34 -7.35 6.93 17.22
CA GLU A 34 -7.25 8.38 17.18
C GLU A 34 -6.48 8.78 15.92
N ASN A 35 -7.18 9.38 14.96
CA ASN A 35 -6.58 9.86 13.72
C ASN A 35 -5.81 11.16 14.01
N PRO A 36 -4.47 11.17 13.94
CA PRO A 36 -3.68 12.38 14.21
C PRO A 36 -3.86 13.45 13.12
N CYS A 37 -4.42 13.11 11.96
CA CYS A 37 -4.61 14.00 10.84
C CYS A 37 -6.04 13.88 10.27
N PRO A 38 -7.08 14.33 11.00
CA PRO A 38 -8.47 14.24 10.53
C PRO A 38 -8.70 15.02 9.22
N LYS A 39 -7.89 16.05 8.96
CA LYS A 39 -7.90 16.83 7.71
C LYS A 39 -7.46 16.03 6.48
N LEU A 40 -6.62 15.00 6.65
CA LEU A 40 -6.07 14.19 5.57
C LEU A 40 -6.99 13.01 5.19
N GLY A 41 -8.11 12.85 5.91
CA GLY A 41 -9.07 11.77 5.75
C GLY A 41 -8.89 10.66 6.79
N ASN A 42 -9.86 9.75 6.84
CA ASN A 42 -9.88 8.64 7.81
C ASN A 42 -8.99 7.46 7.41
N ILE A 43 -8.38 7.50 6.23
CA ILE A 43 -7.50 6.45 5.73
C ILE A 43 -6.10 7.04 5.60
N VAL A 44 -5.18 6.56 6.43
CA VAL A 44 -3.77 6.94 6.35
C VAL A 44 -3.00 5.85 5.63
N THR A 45 -2.12 6.24 4.71
CA THR A 45 -1.27 5.32 3.96
C THR A 45 0.18 5.63 4.25
N VAL A 46 0.94 4.63 4.68
CA VAL A 46 2.37 4.74 4.99
C VAL A 46 3.15 3.83 4.04
N MET A 47 4.20 4.35 3.40
CA MET A 47 5.08 3.53 2.56
C MET A 47 6.08 2.78 3.43
N LEU A 48 6.02 1.45 3.40
CA LEU A 48 6.92 0.59 4.17
C LEU A 48 8.25 0.46 3.45
N SER A 49 8.21 0.03 2.19
CA SER A 49 9.41 -0.21 1.40
C SER A 49 9.22 0.12 -0.06
N GLU A 50 10.32 0.47 -0.71
CA GLU A 50 10.42 0.66 -2.16
C GLU A 50 11.74 0.02 -2.60
N ASN A 51 11.67 -1.03 -3.43
CA ASN A 51 12.85 -1.73 -3.95
C ASN A 51 12.67 -2.06 -5.42
N VAL A 52 13.77 -2.14 -6.18
CA VAL A 52 13.76 -2.56 -7.58
C VAL A 52 14.09 -4.05 -7.63
N GLU A 53 13.13 -4.89 -8.04
CA GLU A 53 13.31 -6.34 -8.23
C GLU A 53 13.45 -6.67 -9.71
N GLU A 54 14.37 -7.59 -10.04
CA GLU A 54 14.50 -8.15 -11.38
C GLU A 54 13.52 -9.31 -11.56
N VAL A 55 12.49 -9.10 -12.38
CA VAL A 55 11.49 -10.12 -12.71
C VAL A 55 11.83 -10.71 -14.07
N VAL A 56 12.00 -12.04 -14.09
CA VAL A 56 12.15 -12.79 -15.34
C VAL A 56 10.78 -12.88 -16.00
N GLN A 57 10.62 -12.23 -17.14
CA GLN A 57 9.39 -12.29 -17.92
C GLN A 57 9.25 -13.65 -18.61
N ALA A 58 8.05 -13.95 -19.12
CA ALA A 58 7.77 -15.20 -19.85
C ALA A 58 8.64 -15.37 -21.12
N ASP A 59 9.14 -14.26 -21.67
CA ASP A 59 10.11 -14.16 -22.77
C ASP A 59 11.55 -14.54 -22.35
N GLY A 60 11.82 -14.75 -21.06
CA GLY A 60 13.16 -15.00 -20.54
C GLY A 60 14.00 -13.73 -20.34
N THR A 61 13.51 -12.58 -20.79
CA THR A 61 14.13 -11.28 -20.51
C THR A 61 13.95 -10.89 -19.03
N THR A 62 15.02 -10.44 -18.40
CA THR A 62 14.99 -9.95 -17.01
C THR A 62 14.74 -8.45 -17.01
N VAL A 63 13.64 -8.02 -16.38
CA VAL A 63 13.24 -6.61 -16.33
C VAL A 63 13.16 -6.12 -14.90
N LYS A 64 13.72 -4.94 -14.67
CA LYS A 64 13.70 -4.25 -13.38
C LYS A 64 12.31 -3.65 -13.12
N MET A 65 11.59 -4.19 -12.15
CA MET A 65 10.31 -3.68 -11.66
C MET A 65 10.48 -3.00 -10.31
N LEU A 66 9.93 -1.80 -10.14
CA LEU A 66 9.83 -1.15 -8.84
C LEU A 66 8.72 -1.81 -8.03
N VAL A 67 8.99 -2.17 -6.80
CA VAL A 67 8.06 -2.84 -5.89
C VAL A 67 7.90 -1.98 -4.66
N GLU A 68 6.72 -1.37 -4.54
CA GLU A 68 6.34 -0.48 -3.45
C GLU A 68 5.38 -1.23 -2.51
N THR A 69 5.73 -1.33 -1.23
CA THR A 69 4.85 -1.88 -0.20
C THR A 69 4.31 -0.75 0.66
N HIS A 70 2.99 -0.70 0.81
CA HIS A 70 2.25 0.29 1.56
C HIS A 70 1.43 -0.35 2.66
N PHE A 71 1.30 0.35 3.78
CA PHE A 71 0.42 0.03 4.88
C PHE A 71 -0.71 1.04 4.94
N GLN A 72 -1.92 0.59 4.67
CA GLN A 72 -3.12 1.40 4.79
C GLN A 72 -3.80 1.11 6.11
N MET A 73 -4.12 2.15 6.86
CA MET A 73 -4.84 2.07 8.13
C MET A 73 -6.12 2.90 8.02
N ASN A 74 -7.26 2.26 8.21
CA ASN A 74 -8.57 2.88 8.17
C ASN A 74 -9.05 3.15 9.59
N TYR A 75 -9.01 4.40 9.99
CA TYR A 75 -9.45 4.87 11.31
C TYR A 75 -10.98 4.83 11.49
N THR A 76 -11.75 4.63 10.42
CA THR A 76 -13.22 4.53 10.48
C THR A 76 -13.67 3.20 11.10
N ASN A 77 -13.10 2.09 10.65
CA ASN A 77 -13.45 0.74 11.10
C ASN A 77 -12.33 0.07 11.93
N GLY A 78 -11.12 0.66 11.95
CA GLY A 78 -9.96 0.09 12.60
C GLY A 78 -9.31 -1.05 11.80
N GLU A 79 -9.65 -1.22 10.54
CA GLU A 79 -9.03 -2.20 9.66
C GLU A 79 -7.75 -1.64 9.05
N TRP A 80 -6.78 -2.51 8.83
CA TRP A 80 -5.59 -2.18 8.06
C TRP A 80 -5.41 -3.15 6.90
N LYS A 81 -4.73 -2.71 5.85
CA LYS A 81 -4.39 -3.50 4.67
C LYS A 81 -2.94 -3.28 4.29
N ARG A 82 -2.26 -4.37 3.96
CA ARG A 82 -0.94 -4.34 3.33
C ARG A 82 -1.11 -4.40 1.83
N ILE A 83 -0.59 -3.41 1.11
CA ILE A 83 -0.71 -3.31 -0.35
C ILE A 83 0.70 -3.38 -0.93
N LYS A 84 0.98 -4.43 -1.71
CA LYS A 84 2.20 -4.53 -2.50
C LYS A 84 1.86 -4.14 -3.94
N LYS A 85 2.48 -3.07 -4.44
CA LYS A 85 2.34 -2.57 -5.81
C LYS A 85 3.64 -2.79 -6.56
N ASN A 86 3.59 -3.58 -7.62
CA ASN A 86 4.70 -3.73 -8.55
C ASN A 86 4.49 -2.71 -9.69
N ARG A 87 5.23 -1.61 -9.65
CA ARG A 87 5.41 -0.67 -10.77
C ARG A 87 6.58 -1.14 -11.63
N GLY A 88 6.33 -1.98 -12.62
CA GLY A 88 7.37 -2.44 -13.53
C GLY A 88 6.94 -2.40 -14.98
N THR A 89 7.73 -1.64 -15.74
CA THR A 89 7.62 -1.25 -17.15
C THR A 89 6.32 -0.60 -17.59
N VAL A 90 6.49 0.57 -18.21
CA VAL A 90 5.65 1.06 -19.31
C VAL A 90 5.62 -0.04 -20.38
N THR A 91 4.80 -1.05 -20.18
CA THR A 91 4.00 -1.55 -21.29
C THR A 91 2.73 -0.75 -21.16
N GLU A 92 2.39 0.01 -22.19
CA GLU A 92 1.27 0.96 -22.31
C GLU A 92 -0.10 0.48 -21.74
N GLU A 93 -0.25 -0.79 -21.37
CA GLU A 93 -1.49 -1.40 -20.89
C GLU A 93 -1.86 -1.10 -19.42
N SER A 94 -0.93 -0.69 -18.56
CA SER A 94 -1.27 -0.47 -17.14
C SER A 94 -1.87 0.91 -16.82
N ILE A 95 -1.89 1.83 -17.80
CA ILE A 95 -2.64 3.10 -17.69
C ILE A 95 -4.14 2.89 -18.00
N ALA A 96 -4.51 1.84 -18.74
CA ALA A 96 -5.91 1.55 -19.07
C ALA A 96 -6.72 1.01 -17.87
N ASN A 97 -6.09 0.27 -16.96
CA ASN A 97 -6.84 -0.53 -15.97
C ASN A 97 -7.27 0.25 -14.71
N ALA A 98 -6.77 1.47 -14.49
CA ALA A 98 -7.22 2.34 -13.39
C ALA A 98 -8.26 3.39 -13.84
N ALA A 99 -8.29 3.75 -15.12
CA ALA A 99 -9.26 4.71 -15.67
C ALA A 99 -10.60 4.06 -16.07
N ALA A 100 -10.59 2.77 -16.46
CA ALA A 100 -11.82 2.07 -16.89
C ALA A 100 -12.78 1.71 -15.74
N ALA A 101 -12.31 1.61 -14.50
CA ALA A 101 -13.16 1.22 -13.36
C ALA A 101 -14.05 2.36 -12.82
N VAL A 102 -13.76 3.62 -13.16
CA VAL A 102 -14.52 4.79 -12.66
C VAL A 102 -15.57 5.31 -13.64
N ALA A 103 -15.52 4.88 -14.91
CA ALA A 103 -16.45 5.36 -15.94
C ALA A 103 -17.73 4.52 -16.09
N ALA A 104 -17.76 3.28 -15.57
CA ALA A 104 -18.87 2.35 -15.81
C ALA A 104 -20.06 2.47 -14.83
N ALA A 105 -20.01 3.35 -13.83
CA ALA A 105 -21.01 3.38 -12.74
C ALA A 105 -22.00 4.56 -12.78
N SER A 106 -21.99 5.44 -13.79
CA SER A 106 -22.80 6.66 -13.78
C SER A 106 -23.72 6.85 -14.99
N THR A 107 -24.15 5.78 -15.67
CA THR A 107 -25.22 5.88 -16.69
C THR A 107 -26.07 4.61 -16.74
N ALA A 108 -26.98 4.42 -15.79
CA ALA A 108 -28.20 3.64 -15.98
C ALA A 108 -29.09 3.77 -14.74
N SER A 109 -30.13 4.60 -14.82
CA SER A 109 -31.45 4.47 -14.14
C SER A 109 -32.19 5.80 -14.36
N THR A 110 -32.85 5.94 -15.53
CA THR A 110 -34.32 5.88 -15.73
C THR A 110 -34.98 7.23 -15.54
#